data_AF-A0A962FS95-F1
#
_entry.id   AF-A0A962FS95-F1
#
_cell.length_a   1.000
_cell.length_b   1.000
_cell.length_c   1.000
_cell.angle_alpha   90.00
_cell.angle_beta   90.00
_cell.angle_gamma   90.00
#
_symmetry.space_group_name_H-M   'P 1'
#
loop_
_entity.id
_entity.type
_entity.pdbx_description
1 polymer ?
#
loop_
_entity_poly.entity_id
_entity_poly.type
_entity_poly.pdbx_seq_one_letter_code
_entity_poly.pdbx_strand_id
1 'polypeptide(L)'
;MKFLKRILGVLSPVHIGWVTMTQGLYVGTDGAGNKYYRGRKKRPGYKYERRWVIYKGAPEASKVPPEWHGWLHHQTDIVPEKTGESFRRTWQKPSRPNMTGTSAAYRPPGHVLKGGHRPAVTGEYEAWIPPRS
;
A
#
# COMPACT_ATOMS: atom_id res chain seq x y z
N MET A 1 -29.87 17.44 2.31
CA MET A 1 -28.58 18.19 2.20
C MET A 1 -27.31 17.35 2.43
N LYS A 2 -27.26 16.35 3.33
CA LYS A 2 -26.03 15.57 3.61
C LYS A 2 -25.54 14.72 2.42
N PHE A 3 -26.45 14.16 1.61
CA PHE A 3 -26.10 13.31 0.45
C PHE A 3 -25.43 14.10 -0.68
N LEU A 4 -25.95 15.29 -1.01
CA LEU A 4 -25.41 16.14 -2.07
C LEU A 4 -23.98 16.60 -1.77
N LYS A 5 -23.70 16.99 -0.51
CA LYS A 5 -22.34 17.34 -0.06
C LYS A 5 -21.36 16.16 -0.13
N ARG A 6 -21.84 14.92 -0.06
CA ARG A 6 -21.02 13.70 -0.13
C ARG A 6 -20.59 13.38 -1.57
N ILE A 7 -21.34 13.87 -2.56
CA ILE A 7 -21.07 13.66 -4.00
C ILE A 7 -20.45 14.89 -4.67
N LEU A 8 -20.76 16.10 -4.20
CA LEU A 8 -20.30 17.37 -4.80
C LEU A 8 -19.34 18.16 -3.90
N GLY A 9 -19.01 17.65 -2.71
CA GLY A 9 -18.06 18.29 -1.79
C GLY A 9 -16.60 18.17 -2.24
N VAL A 10 -15.72 18.89 -1.57
CA VAL A 10 -14.26 18.74 -1.73
C VAL A 10 -13.87 17.30 -1.38
N LEU A 11 -12.99 16.68 -2.18
CA LEU A 11 -12.63 15.24 -2.12
C LEU A 11 -13.77 14.25 -2.43
N SER A 12 -14.91 14.70 -2.93
CA SER A 12 -15.94 13.80 -3.45
C SER A 12 -15.50 13.08 -4.74
N PRO A 13 -16.12 11.95 -5.10
CA PRO A 13 -15.80 11.25 -6.34
C PRO A 13 -15.95 12.13 -7.60
N VAL A 14 -16.95 13.01 -7.63
CA VAL A 14 -17.16 13.95 -8.76
C VAL A 14 -16.05 14.98 -8.81
N HIS A 15 -15.69 15.57 -7.66
CA HIS A 15 -14.59 16.52 -7.60
C HIS A 15 -13.26 15.90 -8.02
N ILE A 16 -12.95 14.70 -7.49
CA ILE A 16 -11.73 13.96 -7.85
C ILE A 16 -11.71 13.62 -9.34
N GLY A 17 -12.85 13.18 -9.89
CA GLY A 17 -13.00 12.90 -11.31
C GLY A 17 -12.74 14.13 -12.17
N TRP A 18 -13.39 15.25 -11.85
CA TRP A 18 -13.21 16.51 -12.57
C TRP A 18 -11.76 17.04 -12.50
N VAL A 19 -11.15 17.04 -11.32
CA VAL A 19 -9.74 17.44 -11.16
C VAL A 19 -8.82 16.52 -11.96
N THR A 20 -9.07 15.21 -11.95
CA THR A 20 -8.24 14.25 -12.68
C THR A 20 -8.37 14.45 -14.19
N MET A 21 -9.59 14.66 -14.72
CA MET A 21 -9.80 14.90 -16.14
C MET A 21 -9.18 16.22 -16.64
N THR A 22 -9.25 17.27 -15.83
CA THR A 22 -8.79 18.60 -16.24
C THR A 22 -7.28 18.81 -16.03
N GLN A 23 -6.74 18.27 -14.93
CA GLN A 23 -5.37 18.53 -14.47
C GLN A 23 -4.45 17.32 -14.52
N GLY A 24 -4.96 16.11 -14.72
CA GLY A 24 -4.19 14.87 -14.71
C GLY A 24 -3.71 14.44 -16.10
N LEU A 25 -2.47 13.97 -16.16
CA LEU A 25 -1.93 13.16 -17.26
C LEU A 25 -1.82 11.73 -16.75
N TYR A 26 -2.46 10.80 -17.46
CA TYR A 26 -2.34 9.37 -17.17
C TYR A 26 -0.91 8.89 -17.42
N VAL A 27 -0.36 8.12 -16.47
CA VAL A 27 1.03 7.63 -16.52
C VAL A 27 1.08 6.12 -16.74
N GLY A 28 0.25 5.37 -16.02
CA GLY A 28 0.19 3.91 -16.11
C GLY A 28 -0.73 3.29 -15.05
N THR A 29 -0.81 1.97 -15.05
CA THR A 29 -1.63 1.19 -14.13
C THR A 29 -0.77 0.10 -13.50
N ASP A 30 -0.97 -0.22 -12.22
CA ASP A 30 -0.26 -1.35 -11.60
C ASP A 30 -1.00 -2.69 -11.79
N GLY A 31 -0.36 -3.79 -11.38
CA GLY A 31 -0.98 -5.11 -11.40
C GLY A 31 -2.21 -5.27 -10.46
N ALA A 32 -2.38 -4.36 -9.49
CA ALA A 32 -3.57 -4.32 -8.63
C ALA A 32 -4.73 -3.53 -9.28
N GLY A 33 -4.47 -2.83 -10.39
CA GLY A 33 -5.41 -1.99 -11.12
C GLY A 33 -5.53 -0.55 -10.59
N ASN A 34 -4.61 -0.09 -9.74
CA ASN A 34 -4.52 1.31 -9.35
C ASN A 34 -3.96 2.13 -10.52
N LYS A 35 -4.56 3.31 -10.76
CA LYS A 35 -4.18 4.19 -11.88
C LYS A 35 -3.37 5.38 -11.39
N TYR A 36 -2.28 5.68 -12.06
CA TYR A 36 -1.33 6.72 -11.66
C TYR A 36 -1.39 7.91 -12.59
N TYR A 37 -1.34 9.11 -12.00
CA TYR A 37 -1.45 10.38 -12.70
C TYR A 37 -0.39 11.36 -12.22
N ARG A 38 0.04 12.24 -13.14
CA ARG A 38 0.85 13.42 -12.83
C ARG A 38 0.15 14.70 -13.25
N GLY A 39 0.43 15.80 -12.58
CA GLY A 39 -0.15 17.10 -12.89
C GLY A 39 0.37 17.65 -14.23
N ARG A 40 -0.52 18.20 -15.05
CA ARG A 40 -0.16 18.87 -16.32
C ARG A 40 0.76 20.07 -16.13
N LYS A 41 0.60 20.78 -15.02
CA LYS A 41 1.39 21.96 -14.66
C LYS A 41 1.77 21.89 -13.19
N LYS A 42 2.96 22.38 -12.89
CA LYS A 42 3.43 22.62 -11.54
C LYS A 42 2.63 23.77 -10.92
N ARG A 43 2.23 23.62 -9.66
CA ARG A 43 1.56 24.69 -8.92
C ARG A 43 2.55 25.79 -8.55
N PRO A 44 2.16 27.08 -8.62
CA PRO A 44 3.00 28.18 -8.14
C PRO A 44 3.48 27.91 -6.71
N GLY A 45 4.77 28.08 -6.44
CA GLY A 45 5.38 27.88 -5.12
C GLY A 45 5.74 26.44 -4.73
N TYR A 46 5.36 25.42 -5.52
CA TYR A 46 5.78 24.03 -5.24
C TYR A 46 7.15 23.75 -5.86
N LYS A 47 7.86 22.69 -5.46
CA LYS A 47 9.11 22.26 -6.14
C LYS A 47 8.85 21.27 -7.27
N TYR A 48 7.96 20.31 -7.03
CA TYR A 48 7.66 19.22 -7.95
C TYR A 48 6.22 19.29 -8.48
N GLU A 49 5.97 18.64 -9.61
CA GLU A 49 4.61 18.39 -10.10
C GLU A 49 3.88 17.45 -9.15
N ARG A 50 2.55 17.56 -9.05
CA ARG A 50 1.77 16.64 -8.23
C ARG A 50 1.72 15.27 -8.89
N ARG A 51 2.01 14.21 -8.14
CA ARG A 51 1.73 12.82 -8.52
C ARG A 51 0.64 12.28 -7.60
N TRP A 52 -0.30 11.52 -8.13
CA TRP A 52 -1.36 10.89 -7.34
C TRP A 52 -1.81 9.57 -7.95
N VAL A 53 -2.50 8.78 -7.12
CA VAL A 53 -3.04 7.48 -7.45
C VAL A 53 -4.56 7.47 -7.28
N ILE A 54 -5.26 6.82 -8.19
CA ILE A 54 -6.67 6.45 -8.06
C ILE A 54 -6.72 4.95 -7.81
N TYR A 55 -7.11 4.58 -6.60
CA TYR A 55 -7.16 3.18 -6.17
C TYR A 55 -8.28 2.41 -6.85
N LYS A 56 -8.03 1.11 -7.08
CA LYS A 56 -9.10 0.17 -7.40
C LYS A 56 -9.85 -0.20 -6.12
N GLY A 57 -11.09 0.27 -6.00
CA GLY A 57 -11.96 0.01 -4.85
C GLY A 57 -11.65 0.93 -3.66
N ALA A 58 -11.69 0.39 -2.43
CA ALA A 58 -11.47 1.19 -1.22
C ALA A 58 -10.05 1.81 -1.19
N PRO A 59 -9.93 3.12 -0.92
CA PRO A 59 -8.64 3.79 -0.88
C PRO A 59 -7.84 3.32 0.33
N GLU A 60 -6.64 2.81 0.09
CA GLU A 60 -5.74 2.31 1.12
C GLU A 60 -4.29 2.49 0.66
N ALA A 61 -3.49 3.26 1.41
CA ALA A 61 -2.15 3.67 0.99
C ALA A 61 -1.20 2.50 0.74
N SER A 62 -1.32 1.45 1.55
CA SER A 62 -0.49 0.24 1.45
C SER A 62 -0.77 -0.62 0.21
N LYS A 63 -1.81 -0.30 -0.59
CA LYS A 63 -2.09 -1.00 -1.86
C LYS A 63 -1.16 -0.59 -2.99
N VAL A 64 -0.41 0.51 -2.85
CA VAL A 64 0.59 0.92 -3.84
C VAL A 64 1.78 -0.04 -3.77
N PRO A 65 2.14 -0.72 -4.85
CA PRO A 65 3.27 -1.63 -4.83
C PRO A 65 4.62 -0.86 -4.84
N PRO A 66 5.72 -1.49 -4.39
CA PRO A 66 7.00 -0.80 -4.17
C PRO A 66 7.54 -0.05 -5.40
N GLU A 67 7.36 -0.62 -6.59
CA GLU A 67 7.79 -0.02 -7.85
C GLU A 67 7.11 1.32 -8.11
N TRP A 68 5.81 1.42 -7.83
CA TRP A 68 5.04 2.64 -7.99
C TRP A 68 5.20 3.59 -6.80
N HIS A 69 5.53 3.07 -5.62
CA HIS A 69 5.78 3.88 -4.42
C HIS A 69 6.96 4.83 -4.64
N GLY A 70 8.07 4.33 -5.19
CA GLY A 70 9.25 5.17 -5.47
C GLY A 70 8.94 6.32 -6.42
N TRP A 71 8.20 6.04 -7.49
CA TRP A 71 7.76 7.06 -8.45
C TRP A 71 6.77 8.05 -7.83
N LEU A 72 5.78 7.56 -7.09
CA LEU A 72 4.74 8.39 -6.48
C LEU A 72 5.31 9.39 -5.46
N HIS A 73 6.33 8.98 -4.71
CA HIS A 73 6.99 9.79 -3.68
C HIS A 73 8.23 10.55 -4.16
N HIS A 74 8.43 10.68 -5.48
CA HIS A 74 9.59 11.39 -6.06
C HIS A 74 10.96 10.84 -5.61
N GLN A 75 11.04 9.55 -5.27
CA GLN A 75 12.32 8.88 -5.04
C GLN A 75 13.01 8.52 -6.36
N THR A 76 12.21 8.29 -7.41
CA THR A 76 12.69 8.06 -8.77
C THR A 76 11.76 8.74 -9.78
N ASP A 77 12.32 9.14 -10.91
CA ASP A 77 11.57 9.63 -12.07
C ASP A 77 11.24 8.53 -13.09
N ILE A 78 11.75 7.31 -12.86
CA ILE A 78 11.51 6.15 -13.71
C ILE A 78 10.07 5.65 -13.49
N VAL A 79 9.32 5.52 -14.59
CA VAL A 79 7.97 4.93 -14.58
C VAL A 79 8.10 3.40 -14.72
N PRO A 80 7.56 2.61 -13.76
CA PRO A 80 7.76 1.16 -13.73
C PRO A 80 7.32 0.39 -14.99
N GLU A 81 6.20 0.78 -15.62
CA GLU A 81 5.70 0.08 -16.83
C GLU A 81 6.49 0.42 -18.09
N LYS A 82 7.11 1.61 -18.17
CA LYS A 82 7.73 2.10 -19.44
C LYS A 82 9.11 1.54 -19.70
N THR A 83 9.83 1.13 -18.67
CA THR A 83 11.25 0.78 -18.79
C THR A 83 11.50 -0.69 -19.10
N GLY A 84 10.47 -1.55 -19.04
CA GLY A 84 10.58 -2.99 -19.37
C GLY A 84 11.42 -3.82 -18.40
N GLU A 85 12.33 -3.19 -17.65
CA GLU A 85 13.14 -3.80 -16.61
C GLU A 85 12.33 -3.85 -15.31
N SER A 86 11.90 -5.06 -14.96
CA SER A 86 11.41 -5.30 -13.60
C SER A 86 12.59 -5.15 -12.64
N PHE A 87 12.57 -4.10 -11.80
CA PHE A 87 13.49 -3.99 -10.65
C PHE A 87 13.33 -5.13 -9.64
N ARG A 88 12.40 -6.06 -9.89
CA ARG A 88 12.07 -7.16 -9.01
C ARG A 88 13.14 -8.24 -9.06
N ARG A 89 13.57 -8.69 -7.87
CA ARG A 89 14.43 -9.87 -7.73
C ARG A 89 13.57 -11.12 -7.55
N THR A 90 14.10 -12.28 -7.93
CA THR A 90 13.39 -13.57 -7.89
C THR A 90 12.90 -13.96 -6.49
N TRP A 91 13.61 -13.55 -5.45
CA TRP A 91 13.26 -13.81 -4.04
C TRP A 91 12.21 -12.86 -3.46
N GLN A 92 11.84 -11.79 -4.19
CA GLN A 92 10.89 -10.80 -3.68
C GLN A 92 9.45 -11.29 -3.79
N LYS A 93 8.76 -11.31 -2.65
CA LYS A 93 7.35 -11.68 -2.55
C LYS A 93 6.45 -10.71 -3.35
N PRO A 94 5.27 -11.16 -3.83
CA PRO A 94 4.26 -10.29 -4.39
C PRO A 94 3.86 -9.19 -3.41
N SER A 95 3.53 -8.00 -3.94
CA SER A 95 3.03 -6.90 -3.10
C SER A 95 1.72 -7.32 -2.44
N ARG A 96 1.60 -7.06 -1.13
CA ARG A 96 0.37 -7.29 -0.37
C ARG A 96 0.07 -6.04 0.44
N PRO A 97 -1.19 -5.58 0.47
CA PRO A 97 -1.57 -4.46 1.30
C PRO A 97 -1.43 -4.81 2.78
N ASN A 98 -1.44 -3.77 3.62
CA ASN A 98 -1.39 -3.92 5.05
C ASN A 98 -2.65 -4.65 5.56
N MET A 99 -2.43 -5.75 6.28
CA MET A 99 -3.49 -6.61 6.83
C MET A 99 -3.76 -6.34 8.31
N THR A 100 -3.16 -5.31 8.90
CA THR A 100 -3.43 -4.93 10.30
C THR A 100 -4.92 -4.70 10.54
N GLY A 101 -5.42 -5.15 11.70
CA GLY A 101 -6.84 -5.09 12.04
C GLY A 101 -7.73 -6.12 11.33
N THR A 102 -7.17 -6.97 10.46
CA THR A 102 -7.90 -8.08 9.82
C THR A 102 -7.56 -9.43 10.46
N SER A 103 -8.32 -10.48 10.11
CA SER A 103 -8.00 -11.86 10.50
C SER A 103 -6.62 -12.31 10.00
N ALA A 104 -6.17 -11.79 8.86
CA ALA A 104 -4.90 -12.10 8.21
C ALA A 104 -3.69 -11.28 8.74
N ALA A 105 -3.87 -10.51 9.82
CA ALA A 105 -2.78 -9.74 10.43
C ALA A 105 -1.61 -10.65 10.86
N TYR A 106 -0.37 -10.15 10.70
CA TYR A 106 0.81 -10.83 11.23
C TYR A 106 0.71 -10.94 12.75
N ARG A 107 1.05 -12.12 13.27
CA ARG A 107 1.13 -12.39 14.69
C ARG A 107 2.51 -12.98 15.01
N PRO A 108 3.20 -12.49 16.05
CA PRO A 108 4.47 -13.06 16.45
C PRO A 108 4.30 -14.51 16.97
N PRO A 109 5.36 -15.32 16.98
CA PRO A 109 5.37 -16.59 17.70
C PRO A 109 4.96 -16.40 19.17
N GLY A 110 4.24 -17.34 19.77
CA GLY A 110 3.71 -17.19 21.14
C GLY A 110 2.45 -16.33 21.28
N HIS A 111 2.00 -15.65 20.22
CA HIS A 111 0.76 -14.88 20.28
C HIS A 111 -0.45 -15.81 20.48
N VAL A 112 -1.32 -15.48 21.44
CA VAL A 112 -2.49 -16.29 21.85
C VAL A 112 -3.35 -16.68 20.64
N LEU A 113 -3.69 -15.71 19.78
CA LEU A 113 -4.49 -15.93 18.56
C LEU A 113 -3.78 -16.71 17.44
N LYS A 114 -2.48 -16.99 17.55
CA LYS A 114 -1.71 -17.79 16.56
C LYS A 114 -1.54 -19.24 17.00
N GLY A 115 -2.12 -19.62 18.15
CA GLY A 115 -2.00 -20.96 18.72
C GLY A 115 -1.17 -21.02 20.00
N GLY A 116 -0.75 -19.89 20.58
CA GLY A 116 -0.24 -19.81 21.96
C GLY A 116 1.05 -20.57 22.28
N HIS A 117 1.67 -21.25 21.31
CA HIS A 117 2.93 -21.97 21.53
C HIS A 117 4.05 -20.98 21.83
N ARG A 118 4.56 -21.01 23.07
CA ARG A 118 5.77 -20.29 23.46
C ARG A 118 6.87 -20.58 22.44
N PRO A 119 7.64 -19.57 21.99
CA PRO A 119 8.83 -19.84 21.19
C PRO A 119 9.69 -20.86 21.94
N ALA A 120 10.17 -21.89 21.24
CA ALA A 120 11.13 -22.83 21.81
C ALA A 120 12.31 -22.00 22.30
N VAL A 121 12.47 -21.93 23.62
CA VAL A 121 13.58 -21.21 24.23
C VAL A 121 14.82 -22.02 23.90
N THR A 122 15.83 -21.42 23.26
CA THR A 122 17.15 -22.03 23.01
C THR A 122 17.97 -22.21 24.30
N GLY A 123 17.34 -22.08 25.46
CA GLY A 123 17.95 -22.40 26.74
C GLY A 123 17.83 -23.88 26.97
N GLU A 124 18.96 -24.53 27.22
CA GLU A 124 19.16 -25.96 27.50
C GLU A 124 18.49 -26.43 28.81
N TYR A 125 17.46 -25.72 29.29
CA TYR A 125 16.75 -26.06 30.51
C TYR A 125 15.58 -26.98 30.19
N GLU A 126 15.72 -28.24 30.55
CA GLU A 126 14.62 -29.19 30.64
C GLU A 126 14.09 -29.21 32.08
N ALA A 127 12.80 -28.95 32.25
CA ALA A 127 12.16 -29.02 33.56
C ALA A 127 12.07 -30.48 34.02
N TRP A 128 12.50 -30.75 35.26
CA TRP A 128 12.37 -32.08 35.85
C TRP A 128 10.89 -32.44 36.10
N ILE A 129 10.48 -33.62 35.64
CA ILE A 129 9.12 -34.16 35.87
C ILE A 129 9.23 -35.28 36.91
N PRO A 130 8.66 -35.12 38.12
CA PRO A 130 8.71 -36.16 39.13
C PRO A 130 7.88 -37.39 38.71
N PRO A 131 8.28 -38.60 39.12
CA PRO A 131 7.45 -39.79 38.95
C PRO A 131 6.15 -39.64 39.75
N ARG A 132 5.03 -40.08 39.17
CA ARG A 132 3.75 -40.16 39.89
C ARG A 132 3.81 -41.34 40.86
N SER A 133 3.49 -41.07 42.14
CA SER A 133 3.26 -42.08 43.19
C SER A 133 2.03 -42.91 42.91
#